data_AF-A0A364MUR8-F1
#
_entry.id   AF-A0A364MUR8-F1
#
_cell.length_a   1.000
_cell.length_b   1.000
_cell.length_c   1.000
_cell.angle_alpha   90.00
_cell.angle_beta   90.00
_cell.angle_gamma   90.00
#
_symmetry.space_group_name_H-M   'P 1'
#
loop_
_entity.id
_entity.type
_entity.pdbx_description
1 polymer ?
#
loop_
_entity_poly.entity_id
_entity_poly.type
_entity_poly.pdbx_seq_one_letter_code
_entity_poly.pdbx_strand_id
1 'polypeptide(L)'
;MPASANEGAILAANADIEKIAERNLAVSLFLKLPGELRNKIYDFVLDPVEVTIYFPPEITISAESEKFRGSNYLALLQLCRQIYRESRLLAWSKAQFVCFHRDDLLDWLSEQHAECRQAVTFIIIKVYSAEEKM
;
A
#
# COMPACT_ATOMS: atom_id res chain seq x y z
N MET A 1 7.52 38.19 -6.67
CA MET A 1 6.10 37.79 -6.66
C MET A 1 5.85 36.76 -7.75
N PRO A 2 5.63 35.46 -7.43
CA PRO A 2 5.16 34.47 -8.41
C PRO A 2 4.03 33.55 -7.88
N ALA A 3 3.18 34.00 -6.95
CA ALA A 3 2.13 33.14 -6.36
C ALA A 3 0.97 32.85 -7.32
N SER A 4 0.58 33.82 -8.18
CA SER A 4 -0.65 33.72 -8.98
C SER A 4 -0.57 32.76 -10.18
N ALA A 5 0.62 32.49 -10.71
CA ALA A 5 0.80 31.55 -11.81
C ALA A 5 0.68 30.08 -11.36
N ASN A 6 1.02 29.80 -10.09
CA ASN A 6 1.00 28.46 -9.53
C ASN A 6 -0.41 28.02 -9.14
N GLU A 7 -1.24 28.95 -8.64
CA GLU A 7 -2.64 28.68 -8.28
C GLU A 7 -3.50 28.29 -9.48
N GLY A 8 -3.32 28.95 -10.62
CA GLY A 8 -4.05 28.62 -11.86
C GLY A 8 -3.73 27.21 -12.38
N ALA A 9 -2.45 26.79 -12.30
CA ALA A 9 -2.02 25.46 -12.70
C ALA A 9 -2.56 24.37 -11.75
N ILE A 10 -2.60 24.63 -10.45
CA ILE A 10 -3.17 23.72 -9.44
C ILE A 10 -4.67 23.53 -9.65
N LEU A 11 -5.40 24.61 -9.93
CA LEU A 11 -6.84 24.56 -10.19
C LEU A 11 -7.17 23.77 -11.47
N ALA A 12 -6.41 23.98 -12.55
CA ALA A 12 -6.57 23.22 -13.79
C ALA A 12 -6.27 21.72 -13.58
N ALA A 13 -5.21 21.38 -12.87
CA ALA A 13 -4.87 19.99 -12.55
C ALA A 13 -5.97 19.30 -11.71
N ASN A 14 -6.57 20.02 -10.75
CA ASN A 14 -7.68 19.49 -9.96
C ASN A 14 -8.93 19.22 -10.80
N ALA A 15 -9.26 20.13 -11.73
CA ALA A 15 -10.38 19.93 -12.66
C ALA A 15 -10.17 18.72 -13.58
N ASP A 16 -8.93 18.47 -14.01
CA ASP A 16 -8.60 17.29 -14.81
C ASP A 16 -8.67 15.98 -14.00
N ILE A 17 -8.29 16.03 -12.72
CA ILE A 17 -8.44 14.89 -11.79
C ILE A 17 -9.92 14.52 -11.59
N GLU A 18 -10.79 15.52 -11.43
CA GLU A 18 -12.24 15.30 -11.28
C GLU A 18 -12.83 14.65 -12.52
N LYS A 19 -12.51 15.14 -13.72
CA LYS A 19 -12.95 14.53 -14.99
C LYS A 19 -12.49 13.08 -15.13
N ILE A 20 -11.27 12.76 -14.71
CA ILE A 20 -10.76 11.37 -14.72
C ILE A 20 -11.55 10.51 -13.73
N ALA A 21 -11.85 11.02 -12.54
CA ALA A 21 -12.63 10.29 -11.54
C ALA A 21 -14.06 10.00 -12.03
N GLU A 22 -14.73 11.00 -12.62
CA GLU A 22 -16.06 10.84 -13.21
C GLU A 22 -16.06 9.81 -14.35
N ARG A 23 -15.08 9.90 -15.26
CA ARG A 23 -14.93 8.93 -16.35
C ARG A 23 -14.70 7.52 -15.81
N ASN A 24 -13.83 7.37 -14.81
CA ASN A 24 -13.55 6.07 -14.20
C ASN A 24 -14.80 5.48 -13.56
N LEU A 25 -15.62 6.28 -12.88
CA LEU A 25 -16.88 5.85 -12.31
C LEU A 25 -17.89 5.42 -13.39
N ALA A 26 -17.97 6.17 -14.48
CA ALA A 26 -18.88 5.88 -15.59
C ALA A 26 -18.50 4.61 -16.37
N VAL A 27 -17.21 4.33 -16.54
CA VAL A 27 -16.72 3.23 -17.39
C VAL A 27 -16.37 1.97 -16.59
N SER A 28 -15.84 2.10 -15.38
CA SER A 28 -15.37 0.95 -14.61
C SER A 28 -16.51 0.14 -14.02
N LEU A 29 -16.65 -1.12 -14.48
CA LEU A 29 -17.58 -2.08 -13.88
C LEU A 29 -17.25 -2.33 -12.40
N PHE A 30 -15.97 -2.31 -12.04
CA PHE A 30 -15.52 -2.54 -10.68
C PHE A 30 -15.98 -1.41 -9.73
N LEU A 31 -15.86 -0.15 -10.14
CA LEU A 31 -16.28 0.99 -9.30
C LEU A 31 -17.81 1.13 -9.19
N LYS A 32 -18.57 0.50 -10.09
CA LYS A 32 -20.04 0.42 -10.01
C LYS A 32 -20.53 -0.61 -9.00
N LEU A 33 -19.68 -1.55 -8.58
CA LEU A 33 -20.05 -2.51 -7.54
C LEU A 33 -20.31 -1.78 -6.21
N PRO A 34 -21.24 -2.23 -5.37
CA PRO A 34 -21.34 -1.77 -3.99
C PRO A 34 -20.02 -1.94 -3.22
N GLY A 35 -19.77 -1.04 -2.26
CA GLY A 35 -18.52 -1.04 -1.48
C GLY A 35 -18.27 -2.37 -0.77
N GLU A 36 -19.32 -3.06 -0.35
CA GLU A 36 -19.26 -4.37 0.32
C GLU A 36 -18.68 -5.46 -0.61
N LEU A 37 -19.05 -5.43 -1.90
CA LEU A 37 -18.49 -6.37 -2.88
C LEU A 37 -17.05 -6.03 -3.22
N ARG A 38 -16.72 -4.73 -3.31
CA ARG A 38 -15.33 -4.30 -3.51
C ARG A 38 -14.44 -4.71 -2.35
N ASN A 39 -14.90 -4.55 -1.11
CA ASN A 39 -14.18 -4.98 0.09
C ASN A 39 -13.90 -6.48 0.07
N LYS A 40 -14.88 -7.31 -0.32
CA LYS A 40 -14.64 -8.75 -0.51
C LYS A 40 -13.57 -9.04 -1.56
N ILE A 41 -13.58 -8.31 -2.68
CA ILE A 41 -12.55 -8.46 -3.72
C ILE A 41 -11.19 -8.03 -3.19
N TYR A 42 -11.11 -6.89 -2.48
CA TYR A 42 -9.88 -6.46 -1.83
C TYR A 42 -9.37 -7.51 -0.84
N ASP A 43 -10.28 -8.15 -0.09
CA ASP A 43 -9.91 -9.22 0.83
C ASP A 43 -9.25 -10.41 0.15
N PHE A 44 -9.72 -10.80 -1.04
CA PHE A 44 -9.14 -11.89 -1.83
C PHE A 44 -7.84 -11.50 -2.54
N VAL A 45 -7.72 -10.25 -2.99
CA VAL A 45 -6.54 -9.76 -3.73
C VAL A 45 -5.40 -9.44 -2.77
N LEU A 46 -5.71 -8.85 -1.62
CA LEU A 46 -4.76 -8.51 -0.57
C LEU A 46 -4.63 -9.69 0.41
N ASP A 47 -4.34 -10.88 -0.11
CA ASP A 47 -4.00 -12.03 0.73
C ASP A 47 -2.76 -11.70 1.59
N PRO A 48 -2.60 -12.24 2.81
CA PRO A 48 -1.46 -11.94 3.65
C PRO A 48 -0.15 -12.18 2.91
N VAL A 49 0.70 -11.15 2.88
CA VAL A 49 2.00 -11.17 2.21
C VAL A 49 3.07 -10.81 3.22
N GLU A 50 4.23 -11.47 3.11
CA GLU A 50 5.41 -11.03 3.85
C GLU A 50 6.03 -9.81 3.15
N VAL A 51 6.13 -8.71 3.89
CA VAL A 51 6.82 -7.50 3.45
C VAL A 51 8.12 -7.41 4.23
N THR A 52 9.23 -7.74 3.58
CA THR A 52 10.54 -7.63 4.21
C THR A 52 11.09 -6.22 4.02
N ILE A 53 11.48 -5.60 5.14
CA ILE A 53 12.06 -4.27 5.19
C ILE A 53 13.57 -4.42 5.41
N TYR A 54 14.36 -4.03 4.40
CA TYR A 54 15.83 -3.98 4.46
C TYR A 54 16.31 -2.54 4.67
N PHE A 55 17.51 -2.37 5.23
CA PHE A 55 18.14 -1.07 5.45
C PHE A 55 19.49 -0.95 4.72
N PRO A 56 19.76 0.15 3.96
CA PRO A 56 18.89 1.31 3.71
C PRO A 56 17.55 0.91 3.05
N PRO A 57 16.46 1.69 3.22
CA PRO A 57 15.08 1.24 3.03
C PRO A 57 14.85 0.67 1.62
N GLU A 58 14.99 -0.64 1.51
CA GLU A 58 14.61 -1.42 0.34
C GLU A 58 13.45 -2.32 0.79
N ILE A 59 12.27 -2.02 0.26
CA ILE A 59 11.08 -2.82 0.54
C ILE A 59 11.03 -3.95 -0.49
N THR A 60 11.21 -5.19 -0.02
CA THR A 60 10.98 -6.37 -0.84
C THR A 60 9.70 -7.05 -0.40
N ILE A 61 8.77 -7.19 -1.34
CA ILE A 61 7.53 -7.93 -1.10
C ILE A 61 7.75 -9.35 -1.59
N SER A 62 7.81 -10.29 -0.66
CA SER A 62 7.91 -11.72 -0.98
C SER A 62 6.57 -12.37 -0.70
N ALA A 63 5.92 -12.85 -1.75
CA ALA A 63 4.82 -13.78 -1.57
C ALA A 63 5.40 -15.17 -1.29
N GLU A 64 5.25 -15.65 -0.05
CA GLU A 64 5.59 -17.04 0.31
C GLU A 64 4.68 -18.05 -0.41
N SER A 65 3.47 -17.63 -0.76
CA SER A 65 2.53 -18.41 -1.56
C SER A 65 2.99 -18.51 -3.02
N GLU A 66 3.20 -19.74 -3.51
CA GLU A 66 3.51 -20.03 -4.93
C GLU A 66 2.49 -19.41 -5.89
N LYS A 67 1.26 -19.13 -5.44
CA LYS A 67 0.20 -18.50 -6.26
C LYS A 67 0.47 -17.03 -6.58
N PHE A 68 1.38 -16.38 -5.85
CA PHE A 68 1.59 -14.93 -5.90
C PHE A 68 3.05 -14.53 -6.22
N ARG A 69 3.91 -15.49 -6.58
CA ARG A 69 5.24 -15.19 -7.17
C ARG A 69 5.05 -14.39 -8.47
N GLY A 70 5.18 -13.06 -8.38
CA GLY A 70 4.99 -12.12 -9.48
C GLY A 70 3.77 -11.21 -9.38
N SER A 71 2.93 -11.34 -8.35
CA SER A 71 1.84 -10.39 -8.13
C SER A 71 2.35 -9.11 -7.47
N ASN A 72 2.19 -7.97 -8.13
CA ASN A 72 2.35 -6.67 -7.50
C ASN A 72 1.26 -6.49 -6.44
N TYR A 73 1.51 -6.91 -5.20
CA TYR A 73 0.60 -6.69 -4.05
C TYR A 73 0.15 -5.23 -3.95
N LEU A 74 1.05 -4.30 -4.27
CA LEU A 74 0.79 -2.86 -4.28
C LEU A 74 0.11 -2.36 -5.58
N ALA A 75 -0.03 -3.16 -6.63
CA ALA A 75 -0.64 -2.70 -7.89
C ALA A 75 -2.06 -2.21 -7.66
N LEU A 76 -2.82 -2.88 -6.81
CA LEU A 76 -4.18 -2.45 -6.45
C LEU A 76 -4.17 -1.04 -5.83
N LEU A 77 -3.20 -0.76 -4.96
CA LEU A 77 -3.02 0.54 -4.31
C LEU A 77 -2.59 1.63 -5.30
N GLN A 78 -2.03 1.26 -6.45
CA GLN A 78 -1.54 2.21 -7.46
C GLN A 78 -2.56 2.53 -8.57
N LEU A 79 -3.72 1.86 -8.60
CA LEU A 79 -4.69 2.04 -9.69
C LEU A 79 -5.32 3.43 -9.72
N CYS A 80 -6.03 3.81 -8.65
CA CYS A 80 -6.68 5.11 -8.56
C CYS A 80 -6.89 5.54 -7.10
N ARG A 81 -7.16 6.83 -6.90
CA ARG A 81 -7.32 7.43 -5.56
C ARG A 81 -8.46 6.79 -4.75
N GLN A 82 -9.55 6.41 -5.40
CA GLN A 82 -10.68 5.76 -4.72
C GLN A 82 -10.28 4.39 -4.17
N ILE A 83 -9.72 3.52 -5.02
CA ILE A 83 -9.27 2.19 -4.61
C ILE A 83 -8.20 2.29 -3.53
N TYR A 84 -7.24 3.20 -3.69
CA TYR A 84 -6.22 3.45 -2.67
C TYR A 84 -6.84 3.79 -1.31
N ARG A 85 -7.79 4.72 -1.26
CA ARG A 85 -8.45 5.11 0.00
C ARG A 85 -9.22 3.95 0.64
N GLU A 86 -9.91 3.16 -0.17
CA GLU A 86 -10.74 2.05 0.32
C GLU A 86 -9.90 0.86 0.80
N SER A 87 -8.76 0.57 0.16
CA SER A 87 -8.02 -0.67 0.36
C SER A 87 -6.68 -0.53 1.11
N ARG A 88 -6.13 0.69 1.27
CA ARG A 88 -4.82 0.87 1.93
C ARG A 88 -4.78 0.31 3.34
N LEU A 89 -5.78 0.60 4.18
CA LEU A 89 -5.73 0.14 5.58
C LEU A 89 -5.84 -1.37 5.66
N LEU A 90 -6.63 -1.97 4.76
CA LEU A 90 -6.73 -3.42 4.64
C LEU A 90 -5.38 -4.03 4.26
N ALA A 91 -4.69 -3.46 3.27
CA ALA A 91 -3.38 -3.93 2.84
C ALA A 91 -2.34 -3.86 3.97
N TRP A 92 -2.37 -2.81 4.79
CA TRP A 92 -1.49 -2.69 5.96
C TRP A 92 -1.86 -3.66 7.08
N SER A 93 -3.16 -3.93 7.27
CA SER A 93 -3.65 -4.86 8.30
C SER A 93 -3.41 -6.33 8.01
N LYS A 94 -3.16 -6.68 6.75
CA LYS A 94 -2.90 -8.06 6.30
C LYS A 94 -1.43 -8.33 6.02
N ALA A 95 -0.62 -7.29 5.83
CA ALA A 95 0.81 -7.43 5.63
C ALA A 95 1.49 -7.95 6.90
N GLN A 96 2.41 -8.90 6.72
CA GLN A 96 3.30 -9.38 7.77
C GLN A 96 4.65 -8.68 7.56
N PHE A 97 4.95 -7.70 8.41
CA PHE A 97 6.18 -6.92 8.26
C PHE A 97 7.34 -7.65 8.91
N VAL A 98 8.34 -7.99 8.10
CA VAL A 98 9.54 -8.70 8.54
C VAL A 98 10.71 -7.72 8.58
N CYS A 99 11.40 -7.64 9.70
CA CYS A 99 12.64 -6.85 9.82
C CYS A 99 13.72 -7.63 10.58
N PHE A 100 14.97 -7.23 10.41
CA PHE A 100 16.13 -7.81 11.11
C PHE A 100 16.61 -6.96 12.29
N HIS A 101 16.26 -5.68 12.27
CA HIS A 101 16.65 -4.71 13.29
C HIS A 101 15.42 -3.94 13.76
N ARG A 102 15.31 -3.78 15.08
CA ARG A 102 14.16 -3.12 15.71
C ARG A 102 14.14 -1.62 15.45
N ASP A 103 15.29 -0.96 15.55
CA ASP A 103 15.37 0.51 15.48
C ASP A 103 15.04 1.00 14.06
N ASP A 104 15.63 0.35 13.07
CA ASP A 104 15.25 0.35 11.66
C ASP A 104 13.73 0.30 11.43
N LEU A 105 13.04 -0.70 12.00
CA LEU A 105 11.58 -0.81 11.87
C LEU A 105 10.85 0.40 12.48
N LEU A 106 11.30 0.90 13.63
CA LEU A 106 10.69 2.05 14.29
C LEU A 106 10.88 3.32 13.47
N ASP A 107 12.06 3.53 12.91
CA ASP A 107 12.38 4.65 12.04
C ASP A 107 11.49 4.61 10.79
N TRP A 108 11.41 3.46 10.10
CA TRP A 108 10.54 3.31 8.93
C TRP A 108 9.06 3.51 9.27
N LEU A 109 8.57 2.95 10.37
CA LEU A 109 7.18 3.17 10.81
C LEU A 109 6.91 4.65 11.10
N SER A 110 7.88 5.38 11.67
CA SER A 110 7.73 6.80 12.00
C SER A 110 7.46 7.68 10.77
N GLU A 111 7.96 7.28 9.60
CA GLU A 111 7.75 7.95 8.32
C GLU A 111 6.36 7.69 7.71
N GLN A 112 5.65 6.67 8.18
CA GLN A 112 4.35 6.27 7.62
C GLN A 112 3.20 7.12 8.15
N HIS A 113 2.09 7.16 7.40
CA HIS A 113 0.86 7.79 7.89
C HIS A 113 0.35 7.10 9.17
N ALA A 114 -0.15 7.89 10.11
CA ALA A 114 -0.62 7.40 11.42
C ALA A 114 -1.68 6.29 11.30
N GLU A 115 -2.63 6.43 10.38
CA GLU A 115 -3.66 5.40 10.15
C GLU A 115 -3.06 4.08 9.65
N CYS A 116 -2.06 4.14 8.76
CA CYS A 116 -1.37 2.96 8.25
C CYS A 116 -0.60 2.26 9.37
N ARG A 117 0.10 3.01 10.22
CA ARG A 117 0.78 2.47 11.40
C ARG A 117 -0.19 1.74 12.34
N GLN A 118 -1.34 2.36 12.62
CA GLN A 118 -2.35 1.79 13.51
C GLN A 118 -3.00 0.53 12.92
N ALA A 119 -3.02 0.42 11.59
CA ALA A 119 -3.52 -0.75 10.90
C ALA A 119 -2.55 -1.94 10.98
N VAL A 120 -1.26 -1.76 11.28
CA VAL A 120 -0.30 -2.87 11.38
C VAL A 120 -0.70 -3.81 12.51
N THR A 121 -0.89 -5.08 12.18
CA THR A 121 -1.31 -6.13 13.13
C THR A 121 -0.20 -7.15 13.42
N PHE A 122 0.70 -7.40 12.48
CA PHE A 122 1.74 -8.42 12.59
C PHE A 122 3.12 -7.88 12.20
N ILE A 123 4.07 -8.06 13.11
CA ILE A 123 5.49 -7.70 12.94
C ILE A 123 6.33 -8.89 13.37
N ILE A 124 7.28 -9.28 12.53
CA ILE A 124 8.23 -10.37 12.76
C ILE A 124 9.63 -9.78 12.80
N ILE A 125 10.30 -9.89 13.95
CA ILE A 125 11.70 -9.50 14.09
C ILE A 125 12.53 -10.77 13.97
N LYS A 126 13.22 -10.95 12.84
CA LYS A 126 14.13 -12.07 12.61
C LYS A 126 15.48 -11.76 13.28
N VAL A 127 15.85 -12.57 14.25
CA VAL A 127 17.17 -12.51 14.89
C VAL A 127 18.07 -13.54 14.21
N TYR A 128 19.20 -13.12 13.66
CA TYR A 128 20.21 -14.05 13.19
C TYR A 128 20.79 -14.80 14.38
N SER A 129 20.53 -16.11 14.50
CA SER A 129 21.37 -16.98 15.32
C SER A 129 22.67 -17.20 14.56
N ALA A 130 23.81 -16.97 15.21
CA ALA A 130 25.13 -17.17 14.63
C ALA A 130 25.48 -18.66 14.35
N GLU A 131 24.51 -19.57 14.52
CA GLU A 131 24.73 -21.02 14.44
C GLU A 131 24.48 -21.64 13.05
N GLU A 132 23.95 -20.91 12.06
CA GLU A 132 23.77 -21.40 10.68
C GLU A 132 24.96 -21.08 9.74
N LYS A 133 26.17 -21.08 10.30
CA LYS A 133 27.42 -21.18 9.54
C LYS A 133 28.20 -22.41 10.00
N MET A 134 27.73 -23.60 9.61
CA MET A 134 28.55 -24.81 9.61
C MET A 134 28.31 -25.61 8.34
#